data_AF-V9EBG4-F1
#
_entry.id   AF-V9EBG4-F1
#
_cell.length_a   1.000
_cell.length_b   1.000
_cell.length_c   1.000
_cell.angle_alpha   90.00
_cell.angle_beta   90.00
_cell.angle_gamma   90.00
#
_symmetry.space_group_name_H-M   'P 1'
#
loop_
_entity.id
_entity.type
_entity.pdbx_description
1 polymer ?
#
loop_
_entity_poly.entity_id
_entity_poly.type
_entity_poly.pdbx_seq_one_letter_code
_entity_poly.pdbx_strand_id
1 'polypeptide(L)'
;MAFYKTEHHTLLEAQVPNPGICVPSAFQLANGLLDQAFDKSVQQLTLRLSGLVVTLETDAWTDINGMAVTNYIAVSVSLSFFLVSVCTGSQSYDTDFLVGDATCVLTKYKRLAFGRVITDNTAANKAMWEVMQPR
;
A
#
# COMPACT_ATOMS: atom_id res chain seq x y z
N MET A 1 -5.50 -24.15 2.68
CA MET A 1 -4.26 -23.34 2.67
C MET A 1 -3.64 -23.50 1.29
N ALA A 2 -3.25 -22.42 0.61
CA ALA A 2 -2.58 -22.55 -0.68
C ALA A 2 -1.18 -23.16 -0.47
N PHE A 3 -0.76 -24.08 -1.35
CA PHE A 3 0.46 -24.87 -1.18
C PHE A 3 1.74 -24.03 -1.09
N TYR A 4 1.81 -22.86 -1.73
CA TYR A 4 2.97 -21.96 -1.63
C TYR A 4 3.15 -21.34 -0.23
N LYS A 5 2.16 -21.43 0.67
CA LYS A 5 2.23 -20.85 2.01
C LYS A 5 3.05 -21.68 3.00
N THR A 6 3.25 -22.98 2.74
CA THR A 6 4.00 -23.87 3.65
C THR A 6 5.52 -23.70 3.53
N GLU A 7 6.00 -23.11 2.44
CA GLU A 7 7.43 -22.93 2.14
C GLU A 7 7.95 -21.52 2.49
N HIS A 8 7.07 -20.63 2.97
CA HIS A 8 7.47 -19.26 3.27
C HIS A 8 8.42 -19.22 4.49
N HIS A 9 9.60 -18.62 4.33
CA HIS A 9 10.65 -18.61 5.37
C HIS A 9 10.17 -18.12 6.74
N THR A 10 9.32 -17.08 6.79
CA THR A 10 8.75 -16.59 8.07
C THR A 10 7.88 -17.63 8.78
N LEU A 11 7.24 -18.53 8.04
CA LEU A 11 6.44 -19.61 8.60
C LEU A 11 7.33 -20.74 9.14
N LEU A 12 8.49 -21.00 8.52
CA LEU A 12 9.52 -21.89 9.04
C LEU A 12 10.17 -21.33 10.33
N GLU A 13 10.45 -20.04 10.36
CA GLU A 13 10.95 -19.35 11.57
C GLU A 13 9.92 -19.34 12.70
N ALA A 14 8.64 -19.21 12.37
CA ALA A 14 7.54 -19.28 13.34
C ALA A 14 7.23 -20.72 13.80
N GLN A 15 7.67 -21.76 13.06
CA GLN A 15 7.45 -23.18 13.35
C GLN A 15 8.34 -23.75 14.47
N VAL A 16 9.13 -22.91 15.14
CA VAL A 16 9.86 -23.30 16.36
C VAL A 16 9.16 -22.73 17.62
N PRO A 17 7.88 -23.06 17.90
CA PRO A 17 7.32 -22.72 19.20
C PRO A 17 8.01 -23.60 20.24
N ASN A 18 8.92 -22.99 21.00
CA ASN A 18 9.40 -23.52 22.25
C ASN A 18 8.16 -23.88 23.12
N PRO A 19 8.06 -25.05 23.77
CA PRO A 19 6.83 -25.53 24.42
C PRO A 19 6.21 -24.59 25.48
N GLY A 20 6.93 -23.55 25.90
CA GLY A 20 6.44 -22.50 26.82
C GLY A 20 5.92 -21.22 26.16
N ILE A 21 5.88 -21.12 24.83
CA ILE A 21 5.41 -19.90 24.14
C ILE A 21 3.89 -19.94 23.95
N CYS A 22 3.19 -18.96 24.54
CA CYS A 22 1.79 -18.71 24.22
C CYS A 22 1.66 -18.13 22.82
N VAL A 23 1.00 -18.85 21.92
CA VAL A 23 0.68 -18.38 20.57
C VAL A 23 -0.41 -17.31 20.67
N PRO A 24 -0.29 -16.17 19.96
CA PRO A 24 -1.33 -15.15 19.94
C PRO A 24 -2.65 -15.70 19.37
N SER A 25 -3.76 -15.31 19.98
CA SER A 25 -5.10 -15.54 19.41
C SER A 25 -5.28 -14.81 18.08
N ALA A 26 -6.22 -15.28 17.26
CA ALA A 26 -6.62 -14.59 16.03
C ALA A 26 -7.03 -13.13 16.29
N PHE A 27 -7.70 -12.85 17.41
CA PHE A 27 -8.07 -11.50 17.82
C PHE A 27 -6.84 -10.62 18.08
N GLN A 28 -5.83 -11.13 18.81
CA GLN A 28 -4.60 -10.39 19.05
C GLN A 28 -3.82 -10.13 17.75
N LEU A 29 -3.78 -11.12 16.84
CA LEU A 29 -3.15 -10.98 15.53
C LEU A 29 -3.83 -9.93 14.66
N ALA A 30 -5.15 -9.90 14.62
CA ALA A 30 -5.92 -9.00 13.74
C ALA A 30 -6.04 -7.55 14.25
N ASN A 31 -5.67 -7.30 15.51
CA ASN A 31 -5.76 -5.99 16.14
C ASN A 31 -4.37 -5.52 16.57
N GLY A 32 -4.10 -5.49 17.88
CA GLY A 32 -2.92 -4.83 18.43
C GLY A 32 -1.58 -5.29 17.85
N LEU A 33 -1.41 -6.56 17.45
CA LEU A 33 -0.16 -7.01 16.82
C LEU A 33 -0.05 -6.54 15.36
N LEU A 34 -1.15 -6.52 14.60
CA LEU A 34 -1.17 -5.99 13.24
C LEU A 34 -0.92 -4.48 13.23
N ASP A 35 -1.56 -3.75 14.15
CA ASP A 35 -1.37 -2.30 14.29
C ASP A 35 0.11 -1.97 14.61
N GLN A 36 0.71 -2.69 15.56
CA GLN A 36 2.14 -2.52 15.89
C GLN A 36 3.05 -2.85 14.71
N ALA A 37 2.76 -3.91 13.96
CA ALA A 37 3.53 -4.28 12.78
C ALA A 37 3.40 -3.23 11.67
N PHE A 38 2.19 -2.69 11.48
CA PHE A 38 1.91 -1.62 10.54
C PHE A 38 2.65 -0.34 10.92
N ASP A 39 2.56 0.10 12.17
CA ASP A 39 3.26 1.29 12.67
C ASP A 39 4.78 1.17 12.50
N LYS A 40 5.34 -0.01 12.82
CA LYS A 40 6.76 -0.29 12.61
C LYS A 40 7.14 -0.22 11.13
N SER A 41 6.28 -0.73 10.24
CA SER A 41 6.48 -0.62 8.78
C SER A 41 6.46 0.84 8.32
N VAL A 42 5.52 1.65 8.82
CA VAL A 42 5.43 3.09 8.51
C VAL A 42 6.64 3.86 9.01
N GLN A 43 7.15 3.54 10.19
CA GLN A 43 8.39 4.14 10.70
C GLN A 43 9.60 3.77 9.82
N GLN A 44 9.73 2.49 9.45
CA GLN A 44 10.83 2.02 8.60
C GLN A 44 10.79 2.66 7.21
N LEU A 45 9.63 2.75 6.58
CA LEU A 45 9.51 3.38 5.27
C LEU A 45 9.85 4.87 5.35
N THR A 46 9.38 5.58 6.39
CA THR A 46 9.65 7.01 6.59
C THR A 46 11.14 7.28 6.79
N LEU A 47 11.82 6.44 7.58
CA LEU A 47 13.25 6.56 7.81
C LEU A 47 14.06 6.26 6.54
N ARG A 48 13.72 5.18 5.82
CA ARG A 48 14.45 4.75 4.63
C ARG A 48 14.27 5.68 3.43
N LEU A 49 13.10 6.33 3.33
CA LEU A 49 12.80 7.30 2.28
C LEU A 49 13.14 8.75 2.67
N SER A 50 13.60 8.98 3.91
CA SER A 50 13.93 10.32 4.39
C SER A 50 15.05 10.95 3.55
N GLY A 51 14.82 12.19 3.10
CA GLY A 51 15.78 12.91 2.25
C GLY A 51 15.84 12.46 0.79
N LEU A 52 15.08 11.43 0.40
CA LEU A 52 14.98 10.99 -0.99
C LEU A 52 13.75 11.59 -1.66
N VAL A 53 13.85 11.83 -2.97
CA VAL A 53 12.69 12.12 -3.80
C VAL A 53 11.93 10.82 -4.03
N VAL A 54 10.62 10.84 -3.74
CA VAL A 54 9.74 9.68 -3.85
C VAL A 54 8.82 9.85 -5.05
N THR A 55 8.57 8.76 -5.76
CA THR A 55 7.54 8.64 -6.77
C THR A 55 6.37 7.85 -6.19
N LEU A 56 5.15 8.38 -6.33
CA LEU A 56 3.93 7.63 -6.05
C LEU A 56 3.57 6.85 -7.32
N GLU A 57 3.63 5.53 -7.27
CA GLU A 57 3.19 4.67 -8.37
C GLU A 57 1.81 4.09 -8.04
N THR A 58 0.91 4.10 -9.02
CA THR A 58 -0.44 3.56 -8.89
C THR A 58 -0.67 2.44 -9.88
N ASP A 59 -1.29 1.36 -9.42
CA ASP A 59 -1.71 0.25 -10.28
C ASP A 59 -3.17 -0.10 -9.99
N ALA A 60 -4.02 0.01 -11.01
CA ALA A 60 -5.45 -0.24 -10.91
C ALA A 60 -5.81 -1.56 -11.60
N TRP A 61 -6.59 -2.38 -10.91
CA TRP A 61 -7.04 -3.67 -11.42
C TRP A 61 -8.46 -3.97 -10.95
N THR A 62 -9.08 -4.99 -11.56
CA THR A 62 -10.42 -5.46 -11.20
C THR A 62 -10.31 -6.77 -10.45
N ASP A 63 -10.90 -6.84 -9.26
CA ASP A 63 -10.91 -8.04 -8.46
C ASP A 63 -11.82 -9.15 -9.02
N ILE A 64 -11.80 -10.31 -8.37
CA ILE A 64 -12.60 -11.47 -8.78
C ILE A 64 -14.13 -11.23 -8.74
N ASN A 65 -14.58 -10.18 -8.04
CA ASN A 65 -15.98 -9.79 -7.93
C ASN A 65 -16.36 -8.69 -8.93
N GLY A 66 -15.41 -8.25 -9.78
CA GLY A 66 -15.64 -7.16 -10.72
C GLY A 66 -15.44 -5.77 -10.10
N MET A 67 -14.86 -5.67 -8.91
CA MET A 67 -14.68 -4.40 -8.22
C MET A 67 -13.32 -3.80 -8.56
N ALA A 68 -13.29 -2.50 -8.83
CA ALA A 68 -12.05 -1.78 -9.03
C ALA A 68 -11.25 -1.70 -7.71
N VAL A 69 -9.93 -1.83 -7.86
CA VAL A 69 -8.95 -1.79 -6.78
C VAL A 69 -7.77 -0.96 -7.25
N THR A 70 -7.37 0.04 -6.48
CA THR A 70 -6.19 0.85 -6.77
C THR A 70 -5.12 0.62 -5.72
N ASN A 71 -3.96 0.15 -6.15
CA ASN A 71 -2.77 0.00 -5.30
C ASN A 71 -1.92 1.26 -5.40
N TYR A 72 -1.38 1.70 -4.25
CA TYR A 72 -0.44 2.82 -4.15
C TYR A 72 0.89 2.36 -3.56
N ILE A 73 1.99 2.68 -4.24
CA ILE A 73 3.34 2.30 -3.84
C ILE A 73 4.23 3.55 -3.83
N ALA A 74 5.05 3.71 -2.79
CA ALA A 74 6.12 4.69 -2.75
C ALA A 74 7.41 4.06 -3.29
N VAL A 75 7.97 4.66 -4.34
CA VAL A 75 9.19 4.18 -5.00
C VAL A 75 10.26 5.25 -4.99
N SER A 76 11.49 4.87 -4.64
CA SER A 76 12.66 5.73 -4.72
C SER A 76 13.93 4.90 -4.91
N VAL A 77 14.73 5.22 -5.93
CA VAL A 77 15.98 4.51 -6.28
C VAL A 77 15.71 3.01 -6.46
N SER A 78 16.08 2.17 -5.49
CA SER A 78 15.91 0.72 -5.49
C SER A 78 14.98 0.25 -4.34
N LEU A 79 14.21 1.17 -3.79
CA LEU A 79 13.27 0.93 -2.69
C LEU A 79 11.84 1.06 -3.20
N SER A 80 11.00 0.09 -2.82
CA SER A 80 9.57 0.10 -3.10
C SER A 80 8.82 -0.29 -1.83
N PHE A 81 7.86 0.54 -1.44
CA PHE A 81 7.03 0.32 -0.25
C PHE A 81 5.56 0.39 -0.63
N PHE A 82 4.82 -0.68 -0.36
CA PHE A 82 3.38 -0.66 -0.44
C PHE A 82 2.82 0.32 0.61
N LEU A 83 1.92 1.21 0.18
CA LEU A 83 1.27 2.18 1.06
C LEU A 83 -0.13 1.74 1.43
N VAL A 84 -0.96 1.50 0.43
CA VAL A 84 -2.37 1.15 0.60
C VAL A 84 -2.95 0.55 -0.68
N SER A 85 -3.98 -0.27 -0.52
CA SER A 85 -4.87 -0.71 -1.60
C SER A 85 -6.26 -0.20 -1.26
N VAL A 86 -6.90 0.47 -2.20
CA VAL A 86 -8.20 1.11 -2.03
C VAL A 86 -9.24 0.33 -2.82
N CYS A 87 -10.19 -0.27 -2.11
CA CYS A 87 -11.38 -0.92 -2.68
C CYS A 87 -12.61 -0.14 -2.24
N THR A 88 -13.37 0.42 -3.18
CA THR A 88 -14.58 1.21 -2.86
C THR A 88 -15.87 0.53 -3.25
N GLY A 89 -15.79 -0.70 -3.76
CA GLY A 89 -16.99 -1.43 -4.18
C GLY A 89 -17.68 -0.79 -5.38
N SER A 90 -16.92 -0.12 -6.26
CA SER A 90 -17.40 0.32 -7.58
C SER A 90 -16.63 -0.39 -8.69
N GLN A 91 -17.22 -0.54 -9.88
CA GLN A 91 -16.59 -1.24 -11.01
C GLN A 91 -15.60 -0.36 -11.78
N SER A 92 -15.70 0.96 -11.65
CA SER A 92 -14.83 1.92 -12.33
C SER A 92 -14.75 3.22 -11.54
N TYR A 93 -13.73 4.02 -11.82
CA TYR A 93 -13.47 5.29 -11.18
C TYR A 93 -13.45 6.42 -12.19
N ASP A 94 -14.06 7.55 -11.82
CA ASP A 94 -13.96 8.79 -12.57
C ASP A 94 -12.76 9.62 -12.10
N THR A 95 -12.53 10.73 -12.79
CA THR A 95 -11.42 11.64 -12.51
C THR A 95 -11.47 12.19 -11.09
N ASP A 96 -12.64 12.60 -10.61
CA ASP A 96 -12.80 13.24 -9.30
C ASP A 96 -12.46 12.27 -8.17
N PHE A 97 -12.88 11.01 -8.32
CA PHE A 97 -12.52 9.94 -7.41
C PHE A 97 -10.99 9.76 -7.35
N LEU A 98 -10.34 9.60 -8.50
CA LEU A 98 -8.90 9.36 -8.58
C LEU A 98 -8.08 10.52 -7.98
N VAL A 99 -8.49 11.77 -8.24
CA VAL A 99 -7.88 12.96 -7.64
C VAL A 99 -8.02 12.93 -6.12
N GLY A 100 -9.24 12.65 -5.62
CA GLY A 100 -9.51 12.59 -4.18
C GLY A 100 -8.69 11.51 -3.49
N ASP A 101 -8.62 10.32 -4.08
CA ASP A 101 -7.93 9.18 -3.50
C ASP A 101 -6.41 9.38 -3.49
N ALA A 102 -5.82 9.80 -4.62
CA ALA A 102 -4.40 10.14 -4.69
C ALA A 102 -4.04 11.27 -3.70
N THR A 103 -4.89 12.29 -3.55
CA THR A 103 -4.69 13.38 -2.59
C THR A 103 -4.74 12.89 -1.15
N CYS A 104 -5.65 11.95 -0.84
CA CYS A 104 -5.74 11.33 0.48
C CYS A 104 -4.44 10.59 0.82
N VAL A 105 -3.90 9.81 -0.12
CA VAL A 105 -2.63 9.09 0.05
C VAL A 105 -1.46 10.06 0.24
N LEU A 106 -1.31 11.06 -0.62
CA LEU A 106 -0.26 12.08 -0.50
C LEU A 106 -0.33 12.82 0.84
N THR A 107 -1.54 13.14 1.32
CA THR A 107 -1.76 13.80 2.60
C THR A 107 -1.39 12.89 3.78
N LYS A 108 -1.80 11.62 3.73
CA LYS A 108 -1.48 10.62 4.77
C LYS A 108 0.03 10.44 4.92
N TYR A 109 0.77 10.45 3.81
CA TYR A 109 2.22 10.28 3.77
C TYR A 109 3.00 11.57 3.51
N LYS A 110 2.46 12.74 3.88
CA LYS A 110 3.03 14.08 3.63
C LYS A 110 4.44 14.32 4.19
N ARG A 111 4.96 13.42 5.02
CA ARG A 111 6.35 13.45 5.51
C ARG A 111 7.35 12.98 4.45
N LEU A 112 6.88 12.31 3.40
CA LEU A 112 7.68 11.90 2.26
C LEU A 112 7.74 13.03 1.23
N ALA A 113 8.90 13.21 0.61
CA ALA A 113 9.09 14.20 -0.45
C ALA A 113 8.64 13.62 -1.80
N PHE A 114 7.33 13.54 -2.03
CA PHE A 114 6.78 13.12 -3.31
C PHE A 114 7.10 14.16 -4.40
N GLY A 115 7.85 13.74 -5.41
CA GLY A 115 8.19 14.59 -6.56
C GLY A 115 7.45 14.23 -7.85
N ARG A 116 6.85 13.02 -7.92
CA ARG A 116 6.22 12.49 -9.13
C ARG A 116 5.08 11.53 -8.77
N VAL A 117 4.10 11.44 -9.67
CA VAL A 117 3.05 10.42 -9.67
C VAL A 117 3.12 9.68 -11.01
N ILE A 118 3.08 8.34 -10.97
CA ILE A 118 3.02 7.47 -12.15
C ILE A 118 1.73 6.66 -12.07
N THR A 119 0.95 6.70 -13.14
CA THR A 119 -0.31 5.95 -13.28
C THR A 119 -0.35 5.26 -14.63
N ASP A 120 -1.37 4.42 -14.85
CA ASP A 120 -1.66 3.92 -16.19
C ASP A 120 -2.05 5.07 -17.17
N ASN A 121 -2.15 4.73 -18.46
CA ASN A 121 -2.41 5.68 -19.55
C ASN A 121 -3.90 5.80 -19.92
N THR A 122 -4.82 5.44 -19.03
CA THR A 122 -6.27 5.53 -19.28
C THR A 122 -6.74 6.98 -19.37
N ALA A 123 -7.92 7.19 -19.94
CA ALA A 123 -8.51 8.53 -20.07
C ALA A 123 -8.73 9.21 -18.70
N ALA A 124 -9.22 8.47 -17.71
CA ALA A 124 -9.47 8.98 -16.36
C ALA A 124 -8.17 9.39 -15.66
N ASN A 125 -7.11 8.57 -15.77
CA ASN A 125 -5.80 8.90 -15.20
C ASN A 125 -5.13 10.11 -15.87
N LYS A 126 -5.27 10.27 -17.19
CA LYS A 126 -4.83 11.50 -17.89
C LYS A 126 -5.57 12.73 -17.38
N ALA A 127 -6.89 12.64 -17.23
CA ALA A 127 -7.69 13.74 -16.73
C ALA A 127 -7.32 14.08 -15.26
N MET A 128 -7.01 13.07 -14.45
CA MET A 128 -6.51 13.27 -13.08
C MET A 128 -5.21 14.07 -13.09
N TRP A 129 -4.27 13.75 -14.00
CA TRP A 129 -3.01 14.49 -14.11
C TRP A 129 -3.23 15.96 -14.41
N GLU A 130 -4.09 16.29 -15.39
CA GLU A 130 -4.41 17.67 -15.76
C GLU A 130 -4.97 18.46 -14.56
N VAL A 131 -5.79 17.82 -13.71
CA VAL A 131 -6.36 18.44 -12.51
C VAL A 131 -5.32 18.65 -11.41
N MET A 132 -4.40 17.70 -11.25
CA MET A 132 -3.41 17.71 -10.16
C MET A 132 -2.14 18.52 -10.46
N GLN A 133 -1.96 19.04 -11.68
CA GLN A 133 -0.80 19.88 -11.98
C GLN A 133 -0.82 21.18 -11.15
N PRO A 134 0.34 21.65 -10.65
CA PRO A 134 0.41 22.96 -10.03
C PRO A 134 -0.01 24.04 -11.06
N ARG A 135 -0.92 24.92 -10.65
CA ARG A 135 -1.30 26.11 -11.41
C ARG A 135 -0.25 27.20 -11.31
#